data_AF-B1V6Q8-F1
#
_entry.id   AF-B1V6Q8-F1
#
_cell.length_a   1.000
_cell.length_b   1.000
_cell.length_c   1.000
_cell.angle_alpha   90.00
_cell.angle_beta   90.00
_cell.angle_gamma   90.00
#
_symmetry.space_group_name_H-M   'P 1'
#
loop_
_entity.id
_entity.type
_entity.pdbx_description
1 polymer ?
#
loop_
_entity_poly.entity_id
_entity_poly.type
_entity_poly.pdbx_seq_one_letter_code
_entity_poly.pdbx_strand_id
1 'polypeptide(L)'
;MRSDYFLELENIQFELSKLMFRRLNADELEYRRYLISKIERISKEIMRLGNKKEVYRLEDKLKSFMINYNINIYYKLFILNKVG
;
A
#
# COMPACT_ATOMS: atom_id res chain seq x y z
N MET A 1 6.76 -16.65 4.56
CA MET A 1 5.34 -16.33 4.29
C MET A 1 4.88 -14.95 4.78
N ARG A 2 5.11 -14.50 6.03
CA ARG A 2 4.66 -13.14 6.48
C ARG A 2 5.70 -12.03 6.40
N SER A 3 6.98 -12.36 6.59
CA SER A 3 8.10 -11.41 6.33
C SER A 3 8.09 -10.92 4.87
N ASP A 4 7.57 -11.75 3.98
CA ASP A 4 7.52 -11.49 2.54
C ASP A 4 6.57 -10.33 2.20
N TYR A 5 5.48 -10.15 2.95
CA TYR A 5 4.52 -9.08 2.65
C TYR A 5 5.04 -7.69 2.95
N PHE A 6 5.74 -7.49 4.07
CA PHE A 6 6.32 -6.17 4.37
C PHE A 6 7.48 -5.84 3.44
N LEU A 7 8.29 -6.84 3.08
CA LEU A 7 9.33 -6.69 2.06
C LEU A 7 8.72 -6.35 0.70
N GLU A 8 7.59 -6.97 0.34
CA GLU A 8 6.89 -6.69 -0.89
C GLU A 8 6.28 -5.27 -0.90
N LEU A 9 5.78 -4.78 0.24
CA LEU A 9 5.37 -3.38 0.38
C LEU A 9 6.56 -2.41 0.26
N GLU A 10 7.74 -2.78 0.76
CA GLU A 10 8.97 -1.99 0.59
C GLU A 10 9.40 -1.95 -0.88
N ASN A 11 9.35 -3.08 -1.58
CA ASN A 11 9.62 -3.16 -3.02
C ASN A 11 8.62 -2.30 -3.82
N ILE A 12 7.33 -2.38 -3.51
CA ILE A 12 6.31 -1.54 -4.17
C ILE A 12 6.60 -0.06 -3.92
N GLN A 13 6.99 0.33 -2.71
CA GLN A 13 7.35 1.72 -2.40
C GLN A 13 8.54 2.21 -3.25
N PHE A 14 9.56 1.36 -3.42
CA PHE A 14 10.69 1.65 -4.30
C PHE A 14 10.24 1.81 -5.76
N GLU A 15 9.44 0.88 -6.28
CA GLU A 15 8.91 0.97 -7.64
C GLU A 15 8.07 2.24 -7.86
N LEU A 16 7.20 2.59 -6.92
CA LEU A 16 6.42 3.83 -6.98
C LEU A 16 7.31 5.07 -6.99
N SER A 17 8.44 5.08 -6.26
CA SER A 17 9.36 6.23 -6.28
C SER A 17 9.97 6.49 -7.66
N LYS A 18 10.17 5.44 -8.49
CA LYS A 18 10.65 5.58 -9.88
C LYS A 18 9.61 6.22 -10.81
N LEU A 19 8.34 6.17 -10.42
CA LEU A 19 7.22 6.75 -11.15
C LEU A 19 6.89 8.18 -10.69
N MET A 20 7.67 8.73 -9.77
CA MET A 20 7.50 10.11 -9.29
C MET A 20 8.23 11.11 -10.18
N PHE A 21 7.83 12.38 -10.10
CA PHE A 21 8.53 13.54 -10.70
C PHE A 21 8.53 13.65 -12.23
N ARG A 22 7.67 12.88 -12.92
CA ARG A 22 7.45 13.06 -14.36
C ARG A 22 6.04 12.64 -14.78
N ARG A 23 5.66 13.03 -15.99
CA ARG A 23 4.43 12.53 -16.62
C ARG A 23 4.63 11.07 -17.01
N LEU A 24 3.70 10.21 -16.59
CA LEU A 24 3.70 8.79 -16.89
C LEU A 24 3.07 8.52 -18.26
N ASN A 25 3.62 7.54 -18.97
CA ASN A 25 2.99 7.00 -20.18
C ASN A 25 1.86 6.00 -19.82
N ALA A 26 1.18 5.46 -20.84
CA ALA A 26 0.05 4.55 -20.63
C ALA A 26 0.43 3.29 -19.85
N ASP A 27 1.54 2.65 -20.20
CA ASP A 27 2.03 1.42 -19.57
C ASP A 27 2.45 1.67 -18.11
N GLU A 28 3.06 2.81 -17.84
CA GLU A 28 3.47 3.22 -16.50
C GLU A 28 2.27 3.57 -15.62
N LEU A 29 1.21 4.16 -16.19
CA LEU A 29 -0.05 4.38 -15.49
C LEU A 29 -0.71 3.04 -15.15
N GLU A 30 -0.68 2.08 -16.07
CA GLU A 30 -1.18 0.73 -15.82
C GLU A 30 -0.38 0.01 -14.75
N TYR A 31 0.95 0.07 -14.84
CA TYR A 31 1.84 -0.49 -13.84
C TYR A 31 1.62 0.14 -12.46
N ARG A 32 1.43 1.46 -12.39
CA ARG A 32 1.05 2.14 -11.14
C ARG A 32 -0.28 1.62 -10.58
N ARG A 33 -1.30 1.42 -11.43
CA ARG A 33 -2.58 0.83 -11.01
C ARG A 33 -2.39 -0.59 -10.46
N TYR A 34 -1.57 -1.41 -11.13
CA TYR A 34 -1.22 -2.74 -10.67
C TYR A 34 -0.55 -2.72 -9.29
N LEU A 35 0.42 -1.83 -9.07
CA LEU A 35 1.09 -1.65 -7.77
C LEU A 35 0.09 -1.27 -6.67
N ILE A 36 -0.85 -0.37 -6.95
CA ILE A 36 -1.91 0.04 -6.00
C ILE A 36 -2.80 -1.16 -5.64
N SER A 37 -3.27 -1.92 -6.63
CA SER A 37 -4.08 -3.13 -6.38
C SER A 37 -3.32 -4.17 -5.54
N LYS A 38 -2.00 -4.28 -5.76
CA LYS A 38 -1.14 -5.18 -5.01
C LYS A 38 -0.99 -4.76 -3.55
N ILE A 39 -0.82 -3.45 -3.28
CA ILE A 39 -0.84 -2.90 -1.91
C ILE A 39 -2.15 -3.28 -1.23
N GLU A 40 -3.30 -3.08 -1.89
CA GLU A 40 -4.60 -3.37 -1.30
C GLU A 40 -4.74 -4.85 -0.92
N ARG A 41 -4.36 -5.76 -1.83
CA ARG A 41 -4.41 -7.21 -1.59
C ARG A 41 -3.53 -7.62 -0.40
N ILE A 42 -2.28 -7.17 -0.38
CA ILE A 42 -1.33 -7.49 0.71
C ILE A 42 -1.85 -6.93 2.04
N SER A 43 -2.40 -5.72 2.02
CA SER A 43 -2.95 -5.06 3.22
C SER A 43 -4.11 -5.87 3.80
N LYS A 44 -5.05 -6.33 2.96
CA LYS A 44 -6.16 -7.19 3.40
C LYS A 44 -5.68 -8.50 4.01
N GLU A 45 -4.65 -9.13 3.42
CA GLU A 45 -4.08 -10.37 3.97
C GLU A 45 -3.40 -10.15 5.32
N ILE A 46 -2.65 -9.06 5.49
CA ILE A 46 -2.06 -8.69 6.79
C ILE A 46 -3.16 -8.40 7.82
N MET A 47 -4.24 -7.68 7.44
CA MET A 47 -5.35 -7.42 8.36
C MET A 47 -6.08 -8.69 8.78
N ARG A 48 -6.21 -9.66 7.86
CA ARG A 48 -6.92 -10.93 8.11
C ARG A 48 -6.11 -11.91 8.96
N LEU A 49 -4.80 -11.99 8.73
CA LEU A 49 -3.95 -13.05 9.29
C LEU A 49 -2.90 -12.54 10.29
N GLY A 50 -2.60 -11.25 10.25
CA GLY A 50 -1.56 -10.61 11.06
C GLY A 50 -1.98 -10.37 12.51
N ASN A 51 -1.00 -10.31 13.39
CA ASN A 51 -1.22 -9.91 14.79
C ASN A 51 -1.38 -8.37 14.91
N LYS A 52 -1.77 -7.91 16.10
CA LYS A 52 -2.00 -6.48 16.38
C LYS A 52 -0.79 -5.59 16.04
N LYS A 53 0.44 -6.06 16.29
CA LYS A 53 1.67 -5.31 15.97
C LYS A 53 1.89 -5.20 14.46
N GLU A 54 1.63 -6.27 13.71
CA GLU A 54 1.67 -6.25 12.24
C GLU A 54 0.62 -5.31 11.66
N VAL A 55 -0.60 -5.29 12.21
CA VAL A 55 -1.67 -4.38 11.77
C VAL A 55 -1.31 -2.92 12.03
N TYR A 56 -0.73 -2.57 13.19
CA TYR A 56 -0.25 -1.20 13.43
C TYR A 56 0.89 -0.81 12.47
N ARG A 57 1.85 -1.71 12.23
CA ARG A 57 2.93 -1.46 11.27
C ARG A 57 2.38 -1.24 9.86
N LEU A 58 1.35 -2.00 9.47
CA LEU A 58 0.65 -1.79 8.20
C LEU A 58 -0.02 -0.42 8.16
N GLU A 59 -0.70 -0.01 9.24
CA GLU A 59 -1.36 1.29 9.32
C GLU A 59 -0.38 2.44 9.02
N ASP A 60 0.80 2.42 9.64
CA ASP A 60 1.83 3.44 9.43
C ASP A 60 2.39 3.42 8.01
N LYS A 61 2.57 2.22 7.42
CA LYS A 61 3.01 2.07 6.04
C LYS A 61 1.98 2.64 5.06
N LEU A 62 0.69 2.41 5.29
CA LEU A 62 -0.38 2.94 4.45
C LEU A 62 -0.54 4.46 4.57
N LYS A 63 -0.30 5.04 5.76
CA LYS A 63 -0.19 6.51 5.91
C LYS A 63 0.93 7.08 5.05
N SER A 64 2.10 6.42 5.05
CA SER A 64 3.22 6.80 4.18
C SER A 64 2.84 6.72 2.69
N PHE A 65 2.13 5.67 2.26
CA PHE A 65 1.63 5.57 0.88
C PHE A 65 0.67 6.71 0.50
N MET A 66 -0.21 7.08 1.41
CA MET A 66 -1.14 8.20 1.23
C MET A 66 -0.39 9.52 1.08
N ILE A 67 0.52 9.84 2.01
CA ILE A 67 1.26 11.12 2.03
C ILE A 67 2.19 11.25 0.82
N ASN A 68 2.95 10.20 0.51
CA ASN A 68 4.03 10.29 -0.48
C ASN A 68 3.59 10.02 -1.91
N TYR A 69 2.48 9.29 -2.12
CA TYR A 69 2.08 8.82 -3.46
C TYR A 69 0.60 9.08 -3.78
N ASN A 70 -0.13 9.75 -2.88
CA ASN A 70 -1.58 10.00 -2.98
C ASN A 70 -2.41 8.71 -3.16
N ILE A 71 -2.02 7.65 -2.45
CA ILE A 71 -2.70 6.35 -2.48
C ILE A 71 -3.59 6.21 -1.23
N ASN A 72 -4.90 6.37 -1.41
CA ASN A 72 -5.87 6.46 -0.31
C ASN A 72 -6.34 5.11 0.27
N ILE A 73 -5.50 4.06 0.22
CA ILE A 73 -5.83 2.74 0.78
C ILE A 73 -5.97 2.81 2.31
N TYR A 74 -5.15 3.65 2.98
CA TYR A 74 -5.29 3.91 4.42
C TYR A 74 -6.71 4.33 4.79
N TYR A 75 -7.25 5.31 4.08
CA TYR A 75 -8.58 5.85 4.34
C TYR A 75 -9.66 4.76 4.18
N LYS A 76 -9.56 3.96 3.12
CA LYS A 76 -10.49 2.85 2.85
C LYS A 76 -10.46 1.77 3.93
N LEU A 77 -9.27 1.37 4.37
CA LEU A 77 -9.13 0.21 5.25
C LEU A 77 -9.23 0.55 6.74
N PHE A 78 -8.83 1.76 7.17
CA PHE A 78 -8.70 2.09 8.58
C PHE A 78 -9.56 3.27 9.05
N ILE A 79 -9.98 4.17 8.16
CA ILE A 79 -10.84 5.31 8.54
C ILE A 79 -12.31 4.96 8.33
N LEU A 80 -12.69 4.52 7.13
CA LEU A 80 -14.09 4.14 6.86
C LEU A 80 -14.56 2.94 7.69
N ASN A 81 -13.67 1.99 8.00
CA ASN A 81 -14.01 0.85 8.86
C ASN A 81 -14.04 1.17 10.36
N LYS A 82 -13.65 2.38 10.80
CA LYS A 82 -13.72 2.79 12.22
C LYS A 82 -15.03 3.50 12.57
N VAL A 83 -15.87 3.83 11.59
CA VAL A 83 -17.18 4.51 11.79
C VAL A 83 -18.33 3.49 11.86
N GLY A 84 -18.06 2.27 12.34
CA GLY A 84 -19.04 1.19 12.50
C GLY A 84 -19.06 0.67 13.92
#